data_AF-B0BJJ4-F1
#
_entry.id   AF-B0BJJ4-F1
#
_cell.length_a   1.000
_cell.length_b   1.000
_cell.length_c   1.000
_cell.angle_alpha   90.00
_cell.angle_beta   90.00
_cell.angle_gamma   90.00
#
_symmetry.space_group_name_H-M   'P 1'
#
loop_
_entity.id
_entity.type
_entity.pdbx_description
1 polymer ?
#
loop_
_entity_poly.entity_id
_entity_poly.type
_entity_poly.pdbx_seq_one_letter_code
_entity_poly.pdbx_strand_id
1 'polypeptide(L)'
;MNLRNGWNIEFQKNIHMYCHRLIATKGDKHYEVPCEDTPAGFVGIWLYGLELDEMTLSDLQAGLVEWAESSGCTYRIYNTRGVYLTNEPHVQADG
;
A
#
# COMPACT_ATOMS: atom_id res chain seq x y z
N MET A 1 17.64 8.98 2.35
CA MET A 1 16.24 8.52 2.48
C MET A 1 15.55 8.81 1.16
N ASN A 2 14.99 7.79 0.50
CA ASN A 2 14.21 8.00 -0.72
C ASN A 2 12.77 8.28 -0.32
N LEU A 3 12.37 9.55 -0.38
CA LEU A 3 11.00 9.97 -0.13
C LEU A 3 10.13 9.63 -1.34
N ARG A 4 8.90 9.18 -1.10
CA ARG A 4 7.89 8.81 -2.10
C ARG A 4 6.69 9.73 -1.96
N ASN A 5 6.48 10.66 -2.88
CA ASN A 5 5.58 11.80 -2.68
C ASN A 5 5.77 12.53 -1.32
N GLY A 6 7.02 12.68 -0.88
CA GLY A 6 7.37 13.26 0.43
C GLY A 6 7.15 12.35 1.64
N TRP A 7 6.61 11.14 1.46
CA TRP A 7 6.50 10.13 2.51
C TRP A 7 7.80 9.33 2.66
N ASN A 8 8.22 9.12 3.90
CA ASN A 8 9.15 8.06 4.23
C ASN A 8 8.35 6.78 4.50
N ILE A 9 8.58 5.76 3.67
CA ILE A 9 7.89 4.46 3.74
C ILE A 9 8.86 3.41 4.24
N GLU A 10 8.57 2.84 5.40
CA GLU A 10 9.33 1.76 6.02
C GLU A 10 8.52 0.48 5.94
N PHE A 11 9.00 -0.47 5.13
CA PHE A 11 8.37 -1.77 4.98
C PHE A 11 9.27 -2.87 5.54
N GLN A 12 8.75 -3.63 6.49
CA GLN A 12 9.41 -4.78 7.07
C GLN A 12 8.51 -6.01 6.85
N LYS A 13 8.93 -6.83 5.89
CA LYS A 13 8.31 -8.12 5.62
C LYS A 13 8.51 -9.06 6.80
N ASN A 14 7.42 -9.57 7.36
CA ASN A 14 7.46 -10.64 8.34
C ASN A 14 7.51 -11.98 7.60
N ILE A 15 8.58 -12.75 7.80
CA ILE A 15 8.81 -14.02 7.07
C ILE A 15 8.02 -15.19 7.68
N HIS A 16 7.55 -15.03 8.94
CA HIS A 16 6.83 -16.07 9.68
C HIS A 16 5.32 -15.79 9.81
N MET A 17 4.85 -14.64 9.33
CA MET A 17 3.45 -14.21 9.46
C MET A 17 3.01 -13.53 8.17
N TYR A 18 1.71 -13.62 7.85
CA TYR A 18 1.14 -12.97 6.67
C TYR A 18 1.18 -11.44 6.80
N CYS A 19 0.82 -10.89 7.96
CA CYS A 19 0.84 -9.45 8.20
C CYS A 19 2.27 -8.91 8.21
N HIS A 20 2.50 -7.80 7.53
CA HIS A 20 3.77 -7.10 7.50
C HIS A 20 3.66 -5.78 8.26
N ARG A 21 4.81 -5.20 8.60
CA ARG A 21 4.87 -3.86 9.18
C ARG A 21 5.15 -2.86 8.07
N LEU A 22 4.21 -1.93 7.86
CA LEU A 22 4.32 -0.85 6.90
C LEU A 22 4.05 0.47 7.61
N ILE A 23 5.08 1.30 7.73
CA ILE A 23 4.99 2.61 8.38
C ILE A 23 5.17 3.71 7.33
N ALA A 24 4.30 4.70 7.37
CA ALA A 24 4.36 5.89 6.54
C ALA A 24 4.49 7.14 7.40
N THR A 25 5.52 7.95 7.17
CA THR A 25 5.73 9.23 7.87
C THR A 25 5.91 10.41 6.91
N LYS A 26 5.28 11.54 7.21
CA LYS A 26 5.42 12.82 6.47
C LYS A 26 5.13 14.00 7.41
N GLY A 27 6.18 14.75 7.76
CA GLY A 27 6.10 15.76 8.82
C GLY A 27 5.71 15.11 10.15
N ASP A 28 4.67 15.65 10.81
CA ASP A 28 4.15 15.12 12.07
C ASP A 28 3.17 13.94 11.89
N LYS A 29 2.85 13.57 10.64
CA LYS A 29 1.95 12.43 10.36
C LYS A 29 2.73 11.12 10.46
N HIS A 30 2.16 10.15 11.17
CA HIS A 30 2.69 8.80 11.32
C HIS A 30 1.55 7.78 11.27
N TYR A 31 1.61 6.84 10.32
CA TYR A 31 0.61 5.80 10.14
C TYR A 31 1.26 4.42 10.06
N GLU A 32 0.75 3.48 10.83
CA GLU A 32 1.00 2.05 10.64
C GLU A 32 -0.10 1.48 9.75
N VAL A 33 0.23 1.29 8.48
CA VAL A 33 -0.71 0.89 7.45
C VAL A 33 -0.86 -0.63 7.46
N PRO A 34 -2.08 -1.18 7.64
CA PRO A 34 -2.30 -2.61 7.57
C PRO A 34 -1.94 -3.17 6.20
N CYS A 35 -1.09 -4.21 6.18
CA CYS A 35 -0.77 -4.93 4.95
C CYS A 35 -0.35 -6.39 5.21
N GLU A 36 -0.52 -7.25 4.21
CA GLU A 36 -0.12 -8.66 4.27
C GLU A 36 0.18 -9.23 2.88
N ASP A 37 0.99 -10.29 2.85
CA ASP A 37 1.06 -11.17 1.68
C ASP A 37 -0.27 -11.95 1.56
N THR A 38 -0.92 -11.86 0.40
CA THR A 38 -2.14 -12.62 0.15
C THR A 38 -1.84 -13.98 -0.49
N PRO A 39 -2.73 -14.99 -0.33
CA PRO A 39 -2.58 -16.29 -1.01
C PRO A 39 -2.53 -16.19 -2.54
N ALA A 40 -3.02 -15.09 -3.11
CA ALA A 40 -3.01 -14.83 -4.55
C ALA A 40 -1.68 -14.26 -5.08
N GLY A 41 -0.68 -14.06 -4.21
CA GLY A 41 0.68 -13.66 -4.63
C GLY A 41 0.91 -12.16 -4.75
N PHE A 42 0.04 -11.34 -4.16
CA PHE A 42 0.22 -9.88 -4.07
C PHE A 42 0.19 -9.40 -2.62
N VAL A 43 0.76 -8.22 -2.36
CA VAL A 43 0.66 -7.53 -1.07
C VAL A 43 -0.64 -6.72 -1.03
N GLY A 44 -1.55 -7.08 -0.12
CA GLY A 44 -2.75 -6.30 0.17
C GLY A 44 -2.41 -5.17 1.14
N ILE A 45 -2.88 -3.95 0.85
CA ILE A 45 -2.65 -2.74 1.66
C ILE A 45 -3.99 -2.05 1.90
N TRP A 46 -4.40 -1.85 3.15
CA TRP A 46 -5.74 -1.35 3.49
C TRP A 46 -5.71 0.03 4.14
N LEU A 47 -6.18 1.05 3.43
CA LEU A 47 -6.21 2.43 3.92
C LEU A 47 -7.53 2.79 4.61
N TYR A 48 -8.63 2.12 4.27
CA TYR A 48 -9.97 2.43 4.83
C TYR A 48 -10.09 2.17 6.34
N GLY A 49 -9.12 1.51 6.97
CA GLY A 49 -9.08 1.30 8.42
C GLY A 49 -8.41 2.43 9.21
N LEU A 50 -7.79 3.40 8.53
CA LEU A 50 -6.96 4.45 9.16
C LEU A 50 -7.72 5.74 9.51
N GLU A 51 -9.03 5.82 9.21
CA GLU A 51 -9.88 7.00 9.48
C GLU A 51 -9.27 8.34 9.04
N LEU A 52 -8.68 8.37 7.84
CA LEU A 52 -8.03 9.56 7.27
C LEU A 52 -9.02 10.47 6.56
N ASP A 53 -8.74 11.78 6.56
CA ASP A 53 -9.41 12.71 5.65
C ASP A 53 -9.05 12.41 4.19
N GLU A 54 -9.91 12.80 3.25
CA GLU A 54 -9.76 12.49 1.82
C GLU A 54 -8.44 13.00 1.24
N MET A 55 -7.97 14.17 1.67
CA MET A 55 -6.73 14.76 1.18
C MET A 55 -5.52 13.96 1.66
N THR A 56 -5.47 13.60 2.94
CA THR A 56 -4.41 12.75 3.50
C THR A 56 -4.44 11.35 2.92
N LEU A 57 -5.63 10.78 2.71
CA LEU A 57 -5.80 9.46 2.10
C LEU A 57 -5.22 9.42 0.69
N SER A 58 -5.58 10.39 -0.15
CA SER A 58 -5.10 10.50 -1.52
C SER A 58 -3.58 10.73 -1.59
N ASP A 59 -3.05 11.61 -0.73
CA ASP A 59 -1.62 11.91 -0.66
C ASP A 59 -0.79 10.70 -0.19
N LEU A 60 -1.27 9.95 0.82
CA LEU A 60 -0.64 8.71 1.29
C LEU A 60 -0.70 7.61 0.23
N GLN A 61 -1.85 7.45 -0.45
CA GLN A 61 -2.01 6.48 -1.52
C GLN A 61 -0.99 6.70 -2.64
N ALA A 62 -0.79 7.95 -3.07
CA ALA A 62 0.23 8.28 -4.07
C ALA A 62 1.65 7.89 -3.63
N GLY A 63 2.01 8.14 -2.36
CA GLY A 63 3.29 7.72 -1.81
C GLY A 63 3.46 6.19 -1.76
N LEU A 64 2.39 5.46 -1.44
CA LEU A 64 2.39 3.99 -1.42
C LEU A 64 2.46 3.38 -2.82
N VAL A 65 1.84 4.00 -3.82
CA VAL A 65 1.97 3.59 -5.24
C VAL A 65 3.42 3.71 -5.69
N GLU A 66 4.02 4.89 -5.52
CA GLU A 66 5.43 5.11 -5.88
C GLU A 66 6.39 4.15 -5.14
N TRP A 67 6.11 3.87 -3.87
CA TRP A 67 6.85 2.88 -3.10
C TRP A 67 6.69 1.48 -3.70
N ALA A 68 5.46 1.03 -3.92
CA ALA A 68 5.17 -0.34 -4.35
C ALA A 68 5.72 -0.62 -5.75
N GLU A 69 5.57 0.33 -6.69
CA GLU A 69 6.19 0.26 -8.01
C GLU A 69 7.71 0.10 -7.92
N SER A 70 8.36 0.83 -7.00
CA SER A 70 9.82 0.74 -6.82
C SER A 70 10.30 -0.54 -6.13
N SER A 71 9.40 -1.22 -5.41
CA SER A 71 9.72 -2.44 -4.67
C SER A 71 9.71 -3.70 -5.56
N GLY A 72 9.13 -3.60 -6.76
CA GLY A 72 8.98 -4.72 -7.68
C GLY A 72 7.94 -5.76 -7.24
N CYS A 73 7.13 -5.46 -6.21
CA CYS A 73 6.06 -6.35 -5.77
C CYS A 73 4.76 -6.10 -6.53
N THR A 74 3.95 -7.15 -6.65
CA THR A 74 2.56 -7.02 -7.04
C THR A 74 1.76 -6.54 -5.83
N TYR A 75 0.91 -5.52 -5.99
CA TYR A 75 0.17 -4.94 -4.86
C TYR A 75 -1.29 -4.66 -5.18
N ARG A 76 -2.11 -4.55 -4.13
CA ARG A 76 -3.45 -3.96 -4.18
C ARG A 76 -3.63 -2.98 -3.02
N ILE A 77 -3.85 -1.70 -3.33
CA ILE A 77 -4.10 -0.64 -2.33
C ILE A 77 -5.59 -0.33 -2.30
N TYR A 78 -6.23 -0.64 -1.17
CA TYR A 78 -7.67 -0.53 -0.95
C TYR A 78 -8.04 0.76 -0.22
N ASN A 79 -8.67 1.69 -0.93
CA ASN A 79 -9.29 2.88 -0.34
C ASN A 79 -10.69 2.60 0.21
N THR A 80 -11.33 1.54 -0.28
CA THR A 80 -12.60 1.01 0.19
C THR A 80 -12.55 -0.52 0.14
N ARG A 81 -13.56 -1.21 0.67
CA ARG A 81 -13.60 -2.68 0.65
C ARG A 81 -13.65 -3.30 -0.75
N GLY A 82 -14.11 -2.56 -1.77
CA GLY A 82 -14.34 -3.09 -3.12
C GLY A 82 -13.50 -2.45 -4.22
N VAL A 83 -12.84 -1.32 -3.95
CA VAL A 83 -12.08 -0.58 -4.95
C VAL A 83 -10.62 -0.51 -4.54
N TYR A 84 -9.74 -0.92 -5.46
CA TYR A 84 -8.30 -0.92 -5.25
C TYR A 84 -7.52 -0.43 -6.47
N LEU A 85 -6.33 0.09 -6.22
CA LEU A 85 -5.30 0.30 -7.24
C LEU A 85 -4.32 -0.87 -7.24
N THR A 86 -3.83 -1.25 -8.42
CA THR A 86 -2.88 -2.36 -8.58
C THR A 86 -1.97 -2.12 -9.78
N ASN A 87 -0.80 -2.78 -9.76
CA ASN A 87 0.08 -2.93 -10.91
C ASN A 87 -0.04 -4.30 -11.61
N GLU A 88 -1.00 -5.14 -11.22
CA GLU A 88 -1.33 -6.35 -12.00
C GLU A 88 -1.87 -5.92 -13.38
N PRO A 89 -1.35 -6.50 -14.48
CA PRO A 89 -2.01 -6.33 -15.76
C PRO A 89 -3.42 -6.90 -15.68
N HIS A 90 -4.41 -6.10 -16.09
CA HIS A 90 -5.76 -6.62 -16.26
C HIS A 90 -5.70 -7.75 -17.28
N VAL A 91 -5.82 -8.99 -16.81
CA VAL A 91 -6.08 -10.13 -17.70
C VAL A 91 -7.45 -9.87 -18.29
N GLN A 92 -7.51 -9.38 -19.53
CA GLN A 92 -8.72 -9.48 -20.32
C GLN A 92 -8.98 -10.98 -20.45
N ALA A 93 -10.07 -11.45 -19.84
CA ALA A 93 -10.55 -12.78 -20.14
C ALA A 93 -10.95 -12.78 -21.62
N ASP A 94 -10.15 -13.43 -22.46
CA ASP A 94 -10.55 -13.75 -23.82
C ASP A 94 -11.87 -14.55 -23.73
N GLY A 95 -12.95 -13.90 -24.18
CA GLY A 95 -14.27 -14.52 -24.34
C GLY A 95 -14.38 -15.31 -25.63
#